data_AF-A0A8T4BKV5-F1
#
_entry.id   AF-A0A8T4BKV5-F1
#
_cell.length_a   1.000
_cell.length_b   1.000
_cell.length_c   1.000
_cell.angle_alpha   90.00
_cell.angle_beta   90.00
_cell.angle_gamma   90.00
#
_symmetry.space_group_name_H-M   'P 1'
#
loop_
_entity.id
_entity.type
_entity.pdbx_description
1 polymer ?
#
loop_
_entity_poly.entity_id
_entity_poly.type
_entity_poly.pdbx_seq_one_letter_code
_entity_poly.pdbx_strand_id
1 'polypeptide(L)' 'MQVEQSKNKEFYENCTAYFEFLRKKGTVDYDFEDEYYFTMPGISNH' A
#
# COMPACT_ATOMS: atom_id res chain seq x y z
N MET A 1 4.47 -18.93 9.70
CA MET A 1 3.69 -17.90 8.97
C MET A 1 4.58 -17.24 7.91
N GLN A 2 4.98 -17.94 6.84
CA GLN A 2 5.82 -17.36 5.77
C GLN A 2 5.02 -17.02 4.50
N VAL A 3 3.83 -17.60 4.33
CA VAL A 3 2.98 -17.44 3.13
C VAL A 3 2.21 -16.11 3.13
N GLU A 4 1.93 -15.53 4.30
CA GLU A 4 1.21 -14.26 4.42
C GLU A 4 2.08 -13.06 4.07
N GLN A 5 3.37 -13.08 4.41
CA GLN A 5 4.28 -11.98 4.11
C GLN A 5 4.50 -11.78 2.60
N SER A 6 4.58 -12.89 1.85
CA SER A 6 4.76 -12.85 0.39
C SER A 6 3.50 -12.38 -0.34
N LYS A 7 2.30 -12.79 0.09
CA LYS A 7 1.02 -12.29 -0.45
C LYS A 7 0.80 -10.81 -0.13
N ASN A 8 1.16 -10.39 1.08
CA ASN A 8 1.08 -8.99 1.49
C ASN A 8 2.01 -8.09 0.68
N LYS A 9 3.20 -8.58 0.30
CA LYS A 9 4.13 -7.81 -0.53
C LYS A 9 3.54 -7.44 -1.89
N GLU A 10 2.96 -8.40 -2.61
CA GLU A 10 2.34 -8.16 -3.91
C GLU A 10 1.13 -7.21 -3.79
N PHE A 11 0.33 -7.35 -2.73
CA PHE A 11 -0.75 -6.42 -2.44
C PHE A 11 -0.27 -4.97 -2.25
N TYR A 12 0.75 -4.75 -1.40
CA TYR A 12 1.31 -3.41 -1.17
C TYR A 12 1.99 -2.83 -2.42
N GLU A 13 2.65 -3.66 -3.23
CA GLU A 13 3.21 -3.25 -4.53
C GLU A 13 2.11 -2.79 -5.49
N ASN A 14 1.00 -3.54 -5.59
CA ASN A 14 -0.15 -3.17 -6.41
C ASN A 14 -0.81 -1.86 -5.96
N CYS A 15 -1.01 -1.69 -4.65
CA CYS A 15 -1.52 -0.43 -4.08
C CYS A 15 -0.58 0.74 -4.38
N THR A 16 0.73 0.54 -4.26
CA THR A 16 1.73 1.57 -4.59
C THR A 16 1.63 1.97 -6.07
N ALA A 17 1.49 1.00 -6.97
CA ALA A 17 1.31 1.27 -8.40
C ALA A 17 0.02 2.04 -8.70
N TYR A 18 -1.08 1.75 -7.97
CA TYR A 18 -2.33 2.51 -8.06
C TYR A 18 -2.14 3.98 -7.65
N PHE A 19 -1.47 4.24 -6.52
CA PHE A 19 -1.18 5.61 -6.07
C PHE A 19 -0.29 6.36 -7.05
N GLU A 20 0.72 5.71 -7.63
CA GLU A 20 1.54 6.33 -8.68
C GLU A 20 0.72 6.71 -9.91
N PHE A 21 -0.23 5.86 -10.31
CA PHE A 21 -1.14 6.15 -11.42
C PHE A 21 -2.04 7.35 -11.11
N LEU A 22 -2.62 7.40 -9.91
CA LEU A 22 -3.42 8.54 -9.45
C LEU A 22 -2.61 9.84 -9.46
N ARG A 23 -1.38 9.81 -8.92
CA ARG A 23 -0.46 10.95 -8.94
C ARG A 23 -0.14 11.43 -10.35
N LYS A 24 0.10 10.50 -11.29
CA LYS A 24 0.32 10.84 -12.72
C LYS A 24 -0.91 11.49 -13.36
N LYS A 25 -2.11 11.13 -12.91
CA LYS A 25 -3.36 11.78 -13.34
C LYS A 25 -3.67 13.09 -12.61
N GLY A 26 -2.90 13.45 -11.58
CA GLY A 26 -3.19 14.61 -10.72
C GLY A 26 -4.43 14.40 -9.84
N THR A 27 -4.80 13.15 -9.58
CA THR A 27 -5.90 12.77 -8.69
C THR A 27 -5.32 12.16 -7.42
N VAL A 28 -6.02 12.32 -6.31
CA VAL A 28 -5.67 11.70 -5.03
C VAL A 28 -6.91 11.02 -4.48
N ASP A 29 -6.71 9.84 -3.92
CA ASP A 29 -7.75 9.03 -3.30
C ASP A 29 -7.45 8.95 -1.80
N TYR A 30 -7.83 10.02 -1.09
CA TYR A 30 -7.47 10.23 0.32
C TYR A 30 -8.06 9.16 1.24
N ASP A 31 -9.30 8.74 0.99
CA ASP A 31 -9.97 7.70 1.76
C ASP A 31 -9.20 6.36 1.65
N PHE A 32 -8.76 6.02 0.43
CA PHE A 32 -7.97 4.81 0.21
C PHE A 32 -6.54 4.92 0.74
N GLU A 33 -5.87 6.08 0.63
CA GLU A 33 -4.54 6.31 1.22
C GLU A 33 -4.56 6.13 2.74
N ASP A 34 -5.55 6.69 3.44
CA ASP A 34 -5.68 6.57 4.90
C ASP A 34 -5.88 5.12 5.35
N GLU A 35 -6.78 4.38 4.69
CA GLU A 35 -6.98 2.94 4.97
C GLU A 35 -5.73 2.11 4.66
N TYR A 36 -5.03 2.42 3.56
CA TYR A 36 -3.79 1.76 3.17
C TYR A 36 -2.69 1.93 4.22
N TYR A 37 -2.46 3.15 4.69
CA TYR A 37 -1.46 3.42 5.72
C TYR A 37 -1.87 2.88 7.10
N PHE A 38 -3.17 2.85 7.42
CA PHE A 38 -3.68 2.25 8.65
C PHE A 38 -3.46 0.73 8.71
N THR A 39 -3.59 0.06 7.57
CA THR A 39 -3.45 -1.41 7.46
C THR A 39 -2.03 -1.87 7.15
N MET A 40 -1.15 -0.96 6.74
CA MET A 40 0.24 -1.28 6.48
C MET A 40 0.92 -1.72 7.79
N PRO A 41 1.48 -2.95 7.86
CA PRO A 41 2.22 -3.38 9.01
C PRO A 41 3.38 -2.42 9.19
N GLY A 42 3.41 -1.71 10.32
CA GLY A 42 4.46 -0.77 10.63
C GLY A 42 5.80 -1.48 10.51
N ILE A 43 6.58 -1.15 9.47
CA ILE A 43 7.93 -1.66 9.27
C ILE A 43 8.84 -0.86 10.22
N SER A 44 8.60 -0.98 11.52
CA SER A 44 9.53 -0.51 12.54
C SER A 44 10.54 -1.62 12.74
N ASN A 45 11.66 -1.53 12.04
CA ASN A 45 12.83 -2.37 12.30
C ASN A 45 13.41 -1.93 13.66
N HIS A 46 13.18 -2.70 14.73
CA HIS A 46 13.87 -2.53 16.02
C HIS A 46 15.01 -3.54 16.12
#